data_AF-A0A8F4MZW2-F1
#
_entry.id   AF-A0A8F4MZW2-F1
#
_cell.length_a   1.000
_cell.length_b   1.000
_cell.length_c   1.000
_cell.angle_alpha   90.00
_cell.angle_beta   90.00
_cell.angle_gamma   90.00
#
_symmetry.space_group_name_H-M   'P 1'
#
loop_
_entity.id
_entity.type
_entity.pdbx_description
1 polymer ?
#
loop_
_entity_poly.entity_id
_entity_poly.type
_entity_poly.pdbx_seq_one_letter_code
_entity_poly.pdbx_strand_id
1 'polypeptide(L)'
;MTKYSEFIHLKLPALLTSLVGVFPPQFIFEEDLKLRRIYHRYAKFILGWYVLVLASSYIEVCILCSEKPIRIEELCRNLAITLIFTMTLIRHMFIKFKLEFRNMIEFVTNMEKSMKNITDKMIKKIYQDCAKTTRQQIIIFMLGVLFMTVITIGRPFYAKEVVQKGNETVLVKSFPLSVWMPFDKNAHFWASYFINILYITPGACFSIFTDILILALITFATGQLKILHHVLENFELYKQNMLKMEYRQRNDEVIAFILFRKCVNMHQDVIKYVNNFNNSMSMFMVYDFLQTSLQLTTIIVQFIMIPDLDRQTQGYFVCFLIVELYRLLLLYYYANEICILSESLPLSIWKSNWYEQSVEVQKMAKLMMLNCKIPLKLKIGPFGYMTLGSFIAILKASYSYMMLIYNVNSLSQAS
;
A
#
# COMPACT_ATOMS: atom_id res chain seq x y z
N MET A 1 2.12 -17.68 -23.16
CA MET A 1 2.04 -18.13 -21.74
C MET A 1 2.27 -16.93 -20.84
N THR A 2 1.43 -16.66 -19.83
CA THR A 2 1.64 -15.53 -18.92
C THR A 2 2.81 -15.77 -17.96
N LYS A 3 3.77 -14.85 -17.86
CA LYS A 3 4.95 -14.95 -16.98
C LYS A 3 4.67 -14.82 -15.47
N TYR A 4 3.42 -14.97 -15.01
CA TYR A 4 3.13 -15.02 -13.56
C TYR A 4 3.86 -16.16 -12.83
N SER A 5 4.27 -17.20 -13.55
CA SER A 5 5.13 -18.27 -13.01
C SER A 5 6.55 -17.79 -12.68
N GLU A 6 7.00 -16.67 -13.25
CA GLU A 6 8.32 -16.09 -13.05
C GLU A 6 8.46 -15.33 -11.73
N PHE A 7 7.38 -14.77 -11.22
CA PHE A 7 7.38 -14.01 -9.97
C PHE A 7 7.22 -14.90 -8.73
N ILE A 8 7.93 -14.60 -7.64
CA ILE A 8 7.76 -15.29 -6.35
C ILE A 8 7.10 -14.33 -5.35
N HIS A 9 7.66 -13.13 -5.23
CA HIS A 9 7.22 -12.06 -4.35
C HIS A 9 6.10 -11.24 -5.01
N LEU A 10 6.27 -10.81 -6.26
CA LEU A 10 5.27 -9.98 -6.96
C LEU A 10 4.09 -10.75 -7.54
N LYS A 11 4.09 -12.10 -7.48
CA LYS A 11 3.08 -12.93 -8.17
C LYS A 11 1.63 -12.56 -7.83
N LEU A 12 1.32 -12.48 -6.54
CA LEU A 12 -0.04 -12.16 -6.07
C LEU A 12 -0.38 -10.68 -6.32
N PRO A 13 0.46 -9.69 -5.94
CA PRO A 13 0.23 -8.28 -6.27
C PRO A 13 0.03 -8.02 -7.76
N ALA A 14 0.87 -8.60 -8.62
CA ALA A 14 0.78 -8.43 -10.08
C ALA A 14 -0.51 -9.03 -10.65
N LEU A 15 -0.95 -10.19 -10.15
CA LEU A 15 -2.21 -10.80 -10.58
C LEU A 15 -3.40 -9.93 -10.17
N LEU A 16 -3.47 -9.49 -8.92
CA LEU A 16 -4.57 -8.67 -8.42
C LEU A 16 -4.65 -7.32 -9.16
N THR A 17 -3.52 -6.62 -9.29
CA THR A 17 -3.48 -5.34 -10.01
C THR A 17 -3.74 -5.47 -11.50
N SER A 18 -3.46 -6.62 -12.10
CA SER A 18 -3.82 -6.89 -13.50
C SER A 18 -5.32 -7.09 -13.71
N LEU A 19 -6.05 -7.68 -12.74
CA LEU A 19 -7.51 -7.83 -12.80
C LEU A 19 -8.23 -6.48 -12.85
N VAL A 20 -7.58 -5.42 -12.36
CA VAL A 20 -8.13 -4.07 -12.36
C VAL A 20 -7.54 -3.20 -13.49
N GLY A 21 -6.64 -3.77 -14.30
CA GLY A 21 -6.02 -3.07 -15.43
C GLY A 21 -4.97 -2.04 -15.02
N VAL A 22 -4.47 -2.09 -13.78
CA VAL A 22 -3.46 -1.17 -13.26
C VAL A 22 -2.05 -1.61 -13.64
N PHE A 23 -1.78 -2.92 -13.60
CA PHE A 23 -0.42 -3.41 -13.79
C PHE A 23 0.08 -3.17 -15.24
N PRO A 24 1.34 -2.76 -15.44
CA PRO A 24 1.84 -2.46 -16.77
C PRO A 24 1.86 -3.72 -17.64
N PRO A 25 1.25 -3.69 -18.84
CA PRO A 25 1.07 -4.90 -19.65
C PRO A 25 2.35 -5.48 -20.22
N GLN A 26 3.42 -4.68 -20.28
CA GLN A 26 4.71 -5.07 -20.84
C GLN A 26 5.38 -6.18 -20.02
N PHE A 27 5.17 -6.21 -18.71
CA PHE A 27 5.77 -7.22 -17.83
C PHE A 27 4.96 -8.52 -17.75
N ILE A 28 3.72 -8.51 -18.26
CA ILE A 28 2.84 -9.69 -18.29
C ILE A 28 2.89 -10.38 -19.66
N PHE A 29 2.87 -9.58 -20.74
CA PHE A 29 2.76 -10.03 -22.12
C PHE A 29 3.92 -9.50 -22.98
N GLU A 30 5.15 -9.93 -22.68
CA GLU A 30 6.35 -9.55 -23.46
C GLU A 30 6.26 -10.01 -24.92
N GLU A 31 5.80 -11.24 -25.17
CA GLU A 31 5.85 -11.88 -26.50
C GLU A 31 4.56 -11.68 -27.33
N ASP A 32 3.38 -11.55 -26.69
CA ASP A 32 2.08 -11.51 -27.38
C ASP A 32 1.53 -10.09 -27.57
N LEU A 33 1.86 -9.46 -28.70
CA LEU A 33 1.39 -8.10 -29.06
C LEU A 33 -0.14 -7.97 -29.20
N LYS A 34 -0.85 -9.06 -29.53
CA LYS A 34 -2.32 -9.08 -29.61
C LYS A 34 -2.95 -9.00 -28.22
N LEU A 35 -2.49 -9.83 -27.28
CA LEU A 35 -3.00 -9.84 -25.90
C LEU A 35 -2.69 -8.52 -25.19
N ARG A 36 -1.51 -7.95 -25.42
CA ARG A 36 -1.15 -6.62 -24.92
C ARG A 36 -2.11 -5.52 -25.39
N ARG A 37 -2.53 -5.54 -26.65
CA ARG A 37 -3.51 -4.58 -27.19
C ARG A 37 -4.90 -4.78 -26.58
N ILE A 38 -5.34 -6.03 -26.41
CA ILE A 38 -6.63 -6.36 -25.76
C ILE A 38 -6.64 -5.86 -24.32
N TYR A 39 -5.60 -6.18 -23.54
CA TYR A 39 -5.47 -5.72 -22.17
C TYR A 39 -5.42 -4.19 -22.06
N HIS A 40 -4.75 -3.50 -22.99
CA HIS A 40 -4.73 -2.03 -22.99
C HIS A 40 -6.11 -1.40 -23.21
N ARG A 41 -6.93 -2.00 -24.10
CA ARG A 41 -8.33 -1.59 -24.30
C ARG A 41 -9.17 -1.84 -23.06
N TYR A 42 -9.02 -3.02 -22.46
CA TYR A 42 -9.67 -3.38 -21.20
C TYR A 42 -9.32 -2.41 -20.06
N ALA A 43 -8.03 -2.14 -19.84
CA ALA A 43 -7.56 -1.22 -18.82
C ALA A 43 -8.09 0.22 -19.02
N LYS A 44 -8.22 0.68 -20.27
CA LYS A 44 -8.86 1.97 -20.57
C LYS A 44 -10.35 1.96 -20.27
N PHE A 45 -11.04 0.87 -20.60
CA PHE A 45 -12.47 0.72 -20.34
C PHE A 45 -12.77 0.75 -18.84
N ILE A 46 -12.04 -0.03 -18.04
CA ILE A 46 -12.25 -0.04 -16.57
C ILE A 46 -11.88 1.32 -15.97
N LEU A 47 -10.79 1.95 -16.40
CA LEU A 47 -10.45 3.30 -15.93
C LEU A 47 -11.55 4.32 -16.26
N GLY A 48 -12.11 4.27 -17.47
CA GLY A 48 -13.23 5.12 -17.86
C GLY A 48 -14.47 4.87 -16.99
N TRP A 49 -14.78 3.60 -16.73
CA TRP A 49 -15.86 3.22 -15.82
C TRP A 49 -15.63 3.77 -14.39
N TYR A 50 -14.41 3.66 -13.86
CA TYR A 50 -14.06 4.19 -12.53
C TYR A 50 -14.22 5.71 -12.45
N VAL A 51 -13.80 6.43 -13.51
CA VAL A 51 -13.97 7.89 -13.61
C VAL A 51 -15.45 8.28 -13.63
N LEU A 52 -16.31 7.51 -14.29
CA LEU A 52 -17.76 7.74 -14.27
C LEU A 52 -18.36 7.56 -12.87
N VAL A 53 -17.95 6.51 -12.15
CA VAL A 53 -18.37 6.30 -10.75
C VAL A 53 -17.93 7.46 -9.88
N LEU A 54 -16.70 7.94 -10.04
CA LEU A 54 -16.17 9.09 -9.31
C LEU A 54 -16.93 10.38 -9.66
N ALA A 55 -17.26 10.61 -10.92
CA ALA A 55 -18.08 11.76 -11.31
C ALA A 55 -19.46 11.71 -10.63
N SER A 56 -20.08 10.53 -10.58
CA SER A 56 -21.37 10.33 -9.92
C SER A 56 -21.31 10.60 -8.41
N SER A 57 -20.22 10.22 -7.74
CA SER A 57 -20.07 10.50 -6.31
C SER A 57 -19.82 11.98 -6.02
N TYR A 58 -19.11 12.69 -6.89
CA TYR A 58 -18.98 14.15 -6.82
C TYR A 58 -20.32 14.88 -7.04
N ILE A 59 -21.14 14.43 -7.98
CA ILE A 59 -22.47 15.00 -8.20
C ILE A 59 -23.33 14.86 -6.93
N GLU A 60 -23.31 13.71 -6.27
CA GLU A 60 -24.04 13.51 -5.01
C GLU A 60 -23.56 14.48 -3.92
N VAL A 61 -22.24 14.67 -3.78
CA VAL A 61 -21.69 15.65 -2.82
C VAL A 61 -22.18 17.07 -3.15
N CYS A 62 -22.20 17.46 -4.42
CA CYS A 62 -22.72 18.77 -4.83
C CYS A 62 -24.21 18.94 -4.51
N ILE A 63 -25.01 17.89 -4.67
CA ILE A 63 -26.43 17.90 -4.32
C ILE A 63 -26.61 18.03 -2.81
N LEU A 64 -25.88 17.25 -2.00
CA LEU A 64 -25.93 17.32 -0.55
C LEU A 64 -25.49 18.69 -0.01
N CYS A 65 -24.52 19.34 -0.67
CA CYS A 65 -24.14 20.72 -0.36
C CYS A 65 -25.24 21.74 -0.69
N SER A 66 -26.15 21.42 -1.61
CA SER A 66 -27.23 22.31 -2.07
C SER A 66 -28.53 22.14 -1.29
N GLU A 67 -28.69 21.03 -0.55
CA GLU A 67 -29.85 20.77 0.31
C GLU A 67 -29.90 21.72 1.52
N LYS A 68 -31.10 22.18 1.87
CA LYS A 68 -31.37 22.97 3.09
C LYS A 68 -32.41 22.24 3.95
N PRO A 69 -32.14 21.92 5.23
CA PRO A 69 -30.86 22.09 5.95
C PRO A 69 -29.77 21.11 5.49
N ILE A 70 -28.50 21.52 5.60
CA ILE A 70 -27.36 20.69 5.21
C ILE A 70 -27.22 19.52 6.20
N ARG A 71 -27.29 18.29 5.69
CA ARG A 71 -27.06 17.07 6.47
C ARG A 71 -25.57 16.79 6.62
N ILE A 72 -24.93 17.44 7.59
CA ILE A 72 -23.47 17.43 7.79
C ILE A 72 -22.91 16.01 7.89
N GLU A 73 -23.60 15.10 8.59
CA GLU A 73 -23.15 13.71 8.77
C GLU A 73 -23.03 12.94 7.45
N GLU A 74 -24.06 13.05 6.61
CA GLU A 74 -24.12 12.38 5.31
C GLU A 74 -23.12 13.01 4.32
N LEU A 75 -22.96 14.32 4.38
CA LEU A 75 -21.95 15.04 3.62
C LEU A 75 -20.53 14.57 4.00
N CYS A 76 -20.19 14.51 5.29
CA CYS A 76 -18.88 14.03 5.75
C CYS A 76 -18.61 12.59 5.30
N ARG A 77 -19.61 11.70 5.36
CA ARG A 77 -19.50 10.31 4.89
C ARG A 77 -19.16 10.25 3.40
N ASN A 78 -19.91 10.98 2.58
CA ASN A 78 -19.71 10.99 1.13
C ASN A 78 -18.41 11.69 0.73
N LEU A 79 -18.00 12.73 1.46
CA LEU A 79 -16.68 13.36 1.30
C LEU A 79 -15.55 12.38 1.60
N ALA A 80 -15.63 11.60 2.68
CA ALA A 80 -14.60 10.60 2.98
C ALA A 80 -14.47 9.55 1.87
N ILE A 81 -15.58 9.01 1.38
CA ILE A 81 -15.58 8.00 0.31
C ILE A 81 -15.08 8.59 -1.02
N THR A 82 -15.56 9.78 -1.39
CA THR A 82 -15.11 10.45 -2.62
C THR A 82 -13.62 10.73 -2.56
N LEU A 83 -13.08 11.18 -1.42
CA LEU A 83 -11.65 11.36 -1.23
C LEU A 83 -10.87 10.04 -1.42
N ILE A 84 -11.33 8.92 -0.87
CA ILE A 84 -10.69 7.60 -1.11
C ILE A 84 -10.65 7.29 -2.61
N PHE A 85 -11.76 7.51 -3.33
CA PHE A 85 -11.83 7.23 -4.76
C PHE A 85 -10.96 8.17 -5.60
N THR A 86 -10.88 9.46 -5.23
CA THR A 86 -9.96 10.40 -5.88
C THR A 86 -8.50 9.98 -5.72
N MET A 87 -8.11 9.56 -4.51
CA MET A 87 -6.75 9.13 -4.23
C MET A 87 -6.41 7.83 -4.97
N THR A 88 -7.36 6.91 -5.04
CA THR A 88 -7.21 5.68 -5.81
C THR A 88 -7.05 5.96 -7.31
N LEU A 89 -7.79 6.94 -7.86
CA LEU A 89 -7.59 7.39 -9.25
C LEU A 89 -6.19 7.99 -9.43
N ILE A 90 -5.78 8.89 -8.54
CA ILE A 90 -4.46 9.53 -8.57
C ILE A 90 -3.36 8.45 -8.53
N ARG A 91 -3.47 7.45 -7.65
CA ARG A 91 -2.57 6.28 -7.58
C ARG A 91 -2.47 5.55 -8.90
N HIS A 92 -3.62 5.23 -9.50
CA HIS A 92 -3.67 4.54 -10.78
C HIS A 92 -2.94 5.34 -11.86
N MET A 93 -3.16 6.65 -11.91
CA MET A 93 -2.48 7.54 -12.87
C MET A 93 -0.96 7.54 -12.63
N PHE A 94 -0.49 7.63 -11.38
CA PHE A 94 0.93 7.54 -11.07
C PHE A 94 1.54 6.20 -11.52
N ILE A 95 0.91 5.08 -11.18
CA ILE A 95 1.40 3.74 -11.54
C ILE A 95 1.49 3.57 -13.08
N LYS A 96 0.54 4.13 -13.81
CA LYS A 96 0.43 3.97 -15.26
C LYS A 96 1.32 4.92 -16.06
N PHE A 97 1.46 6.17 -15.61
CA PHE A 97 2.10 7.24 -16.39
C PHE A 97 3.51 7.59 -15.93
N LYS A 98 3.90 7.35 -14.66
CA LYS A 98 5.27 7.63 -14.24
C LYS A 98 6.26 6.60 -14.76
N LEU A 99 7.26 7.11 -15.48
CA LEU A 99 8.37 6.30 -15.97
C LEU A 99 9.18 5.72 -14.82
N GLU A 100 9.36 6.47 -13.74
CA GLU A 100 10.14 6.06 -12.59
C GLU A 100 9.53 4.84 -11.88
N PHE A 101 8.20 4.76 -11.83
CA PHE A 101 7.50 3.59 -11.30
C PHE A 101 7.73 2.35 -12.17
N ARG A 102 7.68 2.51 -13.49
CA ARG A 102 7.96 1.42 -14.43
C ARG A 102 9.38 0.89 -14.27
N ASN A 103 10.37 1.77 -14.15
CA ASN A 103 11.77 1.39 -13.91
C ASN A 103 11.93 0.60 -12.60
N MET A 104 11.15 0.96 -11.57
CA MET A 104 11.14 0.23 -10.30
C MET A 104 10.57 -1.18 -10.45
N ILE A 105 9.44 -1.36 -11.15
CA ILE A 105 8.88 -2.69 -11.42
C ILE A 105 9.85 -3.54 -12.26
N GLU A 106 10.51 -2.93 -13.25
CA GLU A 106 11.53 -3.60 -14.06
C GLU A 106 12.71 -4.07 -13.21
N PHE A 107 13.21 -3.22 -12.32
CA PHE A 107 14.29 -3.57 -11.39
C PHE A 107 13.91 -4.77 -10.51
N VAL A 108 12.72 -4.76 -9.89
CA VAL A 108 12.24 -5.88 -9.08
C VAL A 108 12.11 -7.15 -9.91
N THR A 109 11.56 -7.04 -11.12
CA THR A 109 11.39 -8.17 -12.05
C THR A 109 12.72 -8.81 -12.41
N ASN A 110 13.74 -8.01 -12.74
CA ASN A 110 15.06 -8.48 -13.09
C ASN A 110 15.78 -9.12 -11.89
N MET A 111 15.59 -8.57 -10.70
CA MET A 111 16.08 -9.17 -9.46
C MET A 111 15.38 -10.49 -9.14
N GLU A 112 14.06 -10.59 -9.27
CA GLU A 112 13.33 -11.86 -9.06
C GLU A 112 13.80 -12.96 -10.01
N LYS A 113 14.02 -12.62 -11.30
CA LYS A 113 14.60 -13.56 -12.28
C LYS A 113 15.99 -14.02 -11.85
N SER A 114 16.83 -13.11 -11.37
CA SER A 114 18.18 -13.44 -10.88
C SER A 114 18.12 -14.35 -9.64
N MET A 115 17.20 -14.08 -8.70
CA MET A 115 17.02 -14.87 -7.48
C MET A 115 16.59 -16.32 -7.75
N LYS A 116 15.90 -16.59 -8.86
CA LYS A 116 15.56 -17.97 -9.25
C LYS A 116 16.76 -18.82 -9.64
N ASN A 117 17.77 -18.18 -10.24
CA ASN A 117 18.99 -18.84 -10.70
C ASN A 117 20.02 -19.00 -9.58
N ILE A 118 19.77 -18.45 -8.39
CA ILE A 118 20.65 -18.62 -7.24
C ILE A 118 20.59 -20.07 -6.75
N THR A 119 21.76 -20.71 -6.71
CA THR A 119 21.97 -22.08 -6.22
C THR A 119 21.98 -22.16 -4.69
N ASP A 120 22.27 -21.05 -4.01
CA ASP A 120 22.33 -21.00 -2.55
C ASP A 120 20.95 -21.20 -1.90
N LYS A 121 20.82 -22.31 -1.17
CA LYS A 121 19.59 -22.70 -0.48
C LYS A 121 19.22 -21.75 0.66
N MET A 122 20.19 -21.16 1.36
CA MET A 122 19.93 -20.27 2.49
C MET A 122 19.41 -18.92 2.02
N ILE A 123 20.05 -18.31 1.02
CA ILE A 123 19.58 -17.06 0.40
C ILE A 123 18.16 -17.25 -0.16
N LYS A 124 17.94 -18.36 -0.87
CA LYS A 124 16.62 -18.71 -1.43
C LYS A 124 15.57 -18.88 -0.33
N LYS A 125 15.91 -19.50 0.79
CA LYS A 125 15.01 -19.68 1.94
C LYS A 125 14.64 -18.33 2.55
N ILE A 126 15.60 -17.44 2.81
CA ILE A 126 15.33 -16.09 3.35
C ILE A 126 14.37 -15.32 2.45
N TYR A 127 14.62 -15.36 1.13
CA TYR A 127 13.75 -14.68 0.17
C TYR A 127 12.33 -15.28 0.16
N GLN A 128 12.22 -16.61 0.17
CA GLN A 128 10.93 -17.31 0.21
C GLN A 128 10.16 -17.03 1.50
N ASP A 129 10.84 -16.98 2.64
CA ASP A 129 10.24 -16.66 3.94
C ASP A 129 9.72 -15.22 3.94
N CYS A 130 10.50 -14.26 3.45
CA CYS A 130 10.05 -12.87 3.30
C CYS A 130 8.82 -12.75 2.38
N ALA A 131 8.84 -13.46 1.24
CA ALA A 131 7.71 -13.48 0.32
C ALA A 131 6.47 -14.17 0.94
N LYS A 132 6.66 -15.21 1.74
CA LYS A 132 5.59 -15.92 2.45
C LYS A 132 4.94 -15.03 3.51
N THR A 133 5.74 -14.38 4.36
CA THR A 133 5.24 -13.44 5.37
C THR A 133 4.48 -12.30 4.71
N THR A 134 5.04 -11.70 3.64
CA THR A 134 4.36 -10.63 2.88
C THR A 134 3.02 -11.12 2.34
N ARG A 135 2.98 -12.34 1.77
CA ARG A 135 1.74 -12.93 1.24
C ARG A 135 0.70 -13.19 2.32
N GLN A 136 1.12 -13.66 3.50
CA GLN A 136 0.21 -13.88 4.63
C GLN A 136 -0.43 -12.56 5.09
N GLN A 137 0.36 -11.50 5.27
CA GLN A 137 -0.16 -10.17 5.64
C GLN A 137 -1.11 -9.62 4.58
N ILE A 138 -0.79 -9.79 3.28
CA ILE A 138 -1.68 -9.40 2.18
C ILE A 138 -3.01 -10.16 2.24
N ILE A 139 -2.99 -11.47 2.48
CA ILE A 139 -4.22 -12.28 2.56
C ILE A 139 -5.07 -11.83 3.76
N ILE A 140 -4.46 -11.60 4.92
CA ILE A 140 -5.18 -11.11 6.11
C ILE A 140 -5.81 -9.76 5.83
N PHE A 141 -5.06 -8.82 5.21
CA PHE A 141 -5.59 -7.53 4.82
C PHE A 141 -6.76 -7.65 3.82
N MET A 142 -6.63 -8.48 2.79
CA MET A 142 -7.70 -8.73 1.82
C MET A 142 -8.95 -9.34 2.46
N LEU A 143 -8.80 -10.28 3.39
CA LEU A 143 -9.93 -10.87 4.10
C LEU A 143 -10.64 -9.84 4.97
N GLY A 144 -9.89 -8.97 5.66
CA GLY A 144 -10.44 -7.86 6.43
C GLY A 144 -11.25 -6.91 5.57
N VAL A 145 -10.73 -6.50 4.41
CA VAL A 145 -11.48 -5.60 3.51
C VAL A 145 -12.65 -6.32 2.84
N LEU A 146 -12.50 -7.59 2.45
CA LEU A 146 -13.61 -8.39 1.92
C LEU A 146 -14.76 -8.46 2.93
N PHE A 147 -14.46 -8.75 4.19
CA PHE A 147 -15.42 -8.73 5.28
C PHE A 147 -16.14 -7.37 5.39
N MET A 148 -15.38 -6.26 5.35
CA MET A 148 -15.96 -4.91 5.35
C MET A 148 -16.84 -4.63 4.14
N THR A 149 -16.45 -5.07 2.93
CA THR A 149 -17.28 -4.90 1.74
C THR A 149 -18.59 -5.66 1.82
N VAL A 150 -18.57 -6.89 2.38
CA VAL A 150 -19.78 -7.69 2.60
C VAL A 150 -20.72 -7.00 3.60
N ILE A 151 -20.19 -6.48 4.72
CA ILE A 151 -21.01 -5.72 5.68
C ILE A 151 -21.61 -4.49 5.01
N THR A 152 -20.82 -3.75 4.21
CA THR A 152 -21.29 -2.55 3.52
C THR A 152 -22.41 -2.86 2.53
N ILE A 153 -22.30 -3.97 1.77
CA ILE A 153 -23.36 -4.45 0.87
C ILE A 153 -24.61 -4.85 1.67
N GLY A 154 -24.42 -5.47 2.84
CA GLY A 154 -25.51 -5.88 3.74
C GLY A 154 -26.20 -4.72 4.47
N ARG A 155 -25.62 -3.51 4.48
CA ARG A 155 -26.12 -2.33 5.21
C ARG A 155 -27.62 -2.04 5.02
N PRO A 156 -28.20 -2.12 3.82
CA PRO A 156 -29.64 -1.86 3.60
C PRO A 156 -30.58 -2.77 4.37
N PHE A 157 -30.13 -3.97 4.77
CA PHE A 157 -30.97 -4.95 5.46
C PHE A 157 -31.05 -4.71 6.98
N TYR A 158 -30.11 -3.95 7.53
CA TYR A 158 -29.91 -3.86 8.96
C TYR A 158 -29.90 -2.40 9.45
N ALA A 159 -29.42 -1.46 8.63
CA ALA A 159 -29.46 -0.03 8.92
C ALA A 159 -30.75 0.61 8.39
N LYS A 160 -31.49 1.29 9.27
CA LYS A 160 -32.66 2.09 8.92
C LYS A 160 -32.23 3.55 8.78
N GLU A 161 -32.50 4.17 7.63
CA GLU A 161 -32.33 5.61 7.44
C GLU A 161 -33.70 6.29 7.55
N VAL A 162 -33.80 7.24 8.48
CA VAL A 162 -35.03 8.05 8.66
C VAL A 162 -34.75 9.41 8.06
N VAL A 163 -35.48 9.77 7.00
CA VAL A 163 -35.39 11.09 6.39
C VAL A 163 -36.64 11.88 6.76
N GLN A 164 -36.45 13.04 7.40
CA GLN A 164 -37.56 13.96 7.62
C GLN A 164 -37.83 14.73 6.33
N LYS A 165 -39.03 14.59 5.78
CA LYS A 165 -39.47 15.31 4.59
C LYS A 165 -40.70 16.14 4.98
N GLY A 166 -40.46 17.39 5.42
CA GLY A 166 -41.52 18.23 6.00
C GLY A 166 -41.91 17.72 7.39
N ASN A 167 -43.22 17.52 7.63
CA ASN A 167 -43.74 17.00 8.91
C ASN A 167 -43.78 15.45 8.99
N GLU A 168 -43.37 14.75 7.92
CA GLU A 168 -43.41 13.29 7.86
C GLU A 168 -42.00 12.68 7.97
N THR A 169 -41.87 11.70 8.85
CA THR A 169 -40.70 10.82 8.96
C THR A 169 -40.85 9.68 7.97
N VAL A 170 -40.23 9.81 6.79
CA VAL A 170 -40.24 8.74 5.79
C VAL A 170 -39.04 7.82 6.06
N LEU A 171 -39.34 6.54 6.28
CA LEU A 171 -38.32 5.52 6.41
C LEU A 171 -37.80 5.16 5.02
N VAL A 172 -36.62 5.68 4.68
CA VAL A 172 -35.97 5.43 3.40
C VAL A 172 -35.05 4.23 3.57
N LYS A 173 -35.07 3.31 2.59
CA LYS A 173 -34.13 2.19 2.60
C LYS A 173 -32.72 2.75 2.43
N SER A 174 -31.84 2.43 3.38
CA SER A 174 -30.46 2.89 3.31
C SER A 174 -29.75 2.24 2.12
N PHE A 175 -28.86 2.98 1.46
CA PHE A 175 -28.03 2.44 0.39
C PHE A 175 -26.60 2.15 0.90
N PRO A 176 -25.91 1.14 0.34
CA PRO A 176 -24.53 0.82 0.70
C PRO A 176 -23.58 2.02 0.53
N LEU A 177 -23.74 2.77 -0.57
CA LEU A 177 -23.13 4.07 -0.80
C LEU A 177 -24.21 5.09 -1.19
N SER A 178 -24.03 6.34 -0.79
CA SER A 178 -24.85 7.45 -1.27
C SER A 178 -24.20 7.98 -2.55
N VAL A 179 -24.72 7.53 -3.69
CA VAL A 179 -24.23 7.88 -5.04
C VAL A 179 -25.39 8.39 -5.88
N TRP A 180 -25.12 9.42 -6.70
CA TRP A 180 -26.11 9.98 -7.60
C TRP A 180 -26.55 8.98 -8.67
N MET A 181 -27.83 9.04 -9.03
CA MET A 181 -28.41 8.24 -10.12
C MET A 181 -29.40 9.11 -10.91
N PRO A 182 -29.51 8.93 -12.24
CA PRO A 182 -30.39 9.73 -13.09
C PRO A 182 -31.88 9.37 -12.95
N PHE A 183 -32.24 8.43 -12.07
CA PHE A 183 -33.61 7.97 -11.84
C PHE A 183 -33.88 7.87 -10.33
N ASP A 184 -35.17 7.83 -9.96
CA ASP A 184 -35.56 7.75 -8.55
C ASP A 184 -35.13 6.43 -7.92
N LYS A 185 -34.20 6.55 -6.94
CA LYS A 185 -33.58 5.43 -6.21
C LYS A 185 -34.62 4.60 -5.46
N ASN A 186 -35.66 5.24 -4.93
CA ASN A 186 -36.66 4.60 -4.08
C ASN A 186 -37.71 3.85 -4.91
N ALA A 187 -38.12 4.43 -6.05
CA ALA A 187 -39.04 3.78 -6.98
C ALA A 187 -38.43 2.51 -7.61
N HIS A 188 -37.12 2.54 -7.89
CA HIS A 188 -36.39 1.42 -8.52
C HIS A 188 -35.31 0.86 -7.58
N PHE A 189 -35.71 0.46 -6.37
CA PHE A 189 -34.79 0.05 -5.31
C PHE A 189 -33.82 -1.07 -5.74
N TRP A 190 -34.32 -2.17 -6.34
CA TRP A 190 -33.47 -3.30 -6.71
C TRP A 190 -32.45 -2.98 -7.82
N ALA A 191 -32.85 -2.15 -8.79
CA ALA A 191 -31.94 -1.67 -9.83
C ALA A 191 -30.85 -0.77 -9.23
N SER A 192 -31.23 0.17 -8.36
CA SER A 192 -30.31 1.06 -7.66
C SER A 192 -29.34 0.30 -6.75
N TYR A 193 -29.84 -0.74 -6.07
CA TYR A 193 -29.03 -1.60 -5.22
C TYR A 193 -28.01 -2.39 -6.02
N PHE A 194 -28.41 -2.96 -7.16
CA PHE A 194 -27.50 -3.69 -8.05
C PHE A 194 -26.39 -2.77 -8.62
N ILE A 195 -26.75 -1.54 -9.04
CA ILE A 195 -25.75 -0.55 -9.49
C ILE A 195 -24.79 -0.17 -8.36
N ASN A 196 -25.29 -0.01 -7.13
CA ASN A 196 -24.44 0.24 -5.97
C ASN A 196 -23.41 -0.88 -5.74
N ILE A 197 -23.82 -2.15 -5.85
CA ILE A 197 -22.89 -3.29 -5.76
C ILE A 197 -21.84 -3.19 -6.87
N LEU A 198 -22.27 -2.92 -8.11
CA LEU A 198 -21.35 -2.74 -9.22
C LEU A 198 -20.38 -1.59 -9.00
N TYR A 199 -20.72 -0.55 -8.24
CA TYR A 199 -19.82 0.56 -7.91
C TYR A 199 -18.85 0.22 -6.78
N ILE A 200 -19.35 -0.37 -5.69
CA ILE A 200 -18.58 -0.66 -4.48
C ILE A 200 -17.53 -1.72 -4.73
N THR A 201 -17.91 -2.86 -5.33
CA THR A 201 -17.02 -4.01 -5.41
C THR A 201 -15.76 -3.69 -6.20
N PRO A 202 -15.83 -3.17 -7.44
CA PRO A 202 -14.63 -2.78 -8.15
C PRO A 202 -13.94 -1.59 -7.48
N GLY A 203 -14.68 -0.61 -6.95
CA GLY A 203 -14.11 0.53 -6.22
C GLY A 203 -13.19 0.11 -5.08
N ALA A 204 -13.64 -0.85 -4.26
CA ALA A 204 -12.86 -1.46 -3.20
C ALA A 204 -11.66 -2.24 -3.76
N CYS A 205 -11.86 -3.08 -4.78
CA CYS A 205 -10.76 -3.80 -5.44
C CYS A 205 -9.65 -2.86 -5.95
N PHE A 206 -10.03 -1.75 -6.58
CA PHE A 206 -9.09 -0.72 -7.06
C PHE A 206 -8.23 -0.18 -5.92
N SER A 207 -8.86 0.22 -4.81
CA SER A 207 -8.13 0.76 -3.65
C SER A 207 -7.16 -0.28 -3.09
N ILE A 208 -7.66 -1.46 -2.76
CA ILE A 208 -6.90 -2.52 -2.07
C ILE A 208 -5.73 -3.01 -2.93
N PHE A 209 -5.95 -3.23 -4.23
CA PHE A 209 -4.91 -3.81 -5.08
C PHE A 209 -3.75 -2.85 -5.30
N THR A 210 -4.01 -1.54 -5.33
CA THR A 210 -2.94 -0.53 -5.38
C THR A 210 -2.14 -0.50 -4.07
N ASP A 211 -2.80 -0.57 -2.91
CA ASP A 211 -2.14 -0.65 -1.61
C ASP A 211 -1.26 -1.90 -1.49
N ILE A 212 -1.76 -3.06 -1.94
CA ILE A 212 -1.02 -4.32 -1.95
C ILE A 212 0.25 -4.22 -2.80
N LEU A 213 0.19 -3.55 -3.95
CA LEU A 213 1.35 -3.34 -4.81
C LEU A 213 2.41 -2.48 -4.12
N ILE A 214 2.00 -1.38 -3.50
CA ILE A 214 2.90 -0.49 -2.76
C ILE A 214 3.54 -1.24 -1.58
N LEU A 215 2.74 -1.98 -0.81
CA LEU A 215 3.23 -2.80 0.29
C LEU A 215 4.28 -3.80 -0.19
N ALA A 216 4.01 -4.50 -1.31
CA ALA A 216 4.98 -5.41 -1.90
C ALA A 216 6.29 -4.70 -2.27
N LEU A 217 6.22 -3.53 -2.89
CA LEU A 217 7.42 -2.78 -3.26
C LEU A 217 8.26 -2.36 -2.05
N ILE A 218 7.63 -2.03 -0.94
CA ILE A 218 8.32 -1.70 0.32
C ILE A 218 8.94 -2.97 0.92
N THR A 219 8.19 -4.07 1.05
CA THR A 219 8.71 -5.31 1.64
C THR A 219 9.82 -5.95 0.80
N PHE A 220 9.86 -5.71 -0.51
CA PHE A 220 10.96 -6.14 -1.36
C PHE A 220 12.30 -5.53 -0.91
N ALA A 221 12.34 -4.22 -0.60
CA ALA A 221 13.56 -3.59 -0.08
C ALA A 221 14.01 -4.22 1.24
N THR A 222 13.07 -4.47 2.15
CA THR A 222 13.33 -5.18 3.41
C THR A 222 13.94 -6.57 3.16
N GLY A 223 13.41 -7.32 2.20
CA GLY A 223 13.92 -8.64 1.82
C GLY A 223 15.36 -8.58 1.30
N GLN A 224 15.69 -7.60 0.45
CA GLN A 224 17.05 -7.42 -0.06
C GLN A 224 18.03 -7.04 1.06
N LEU A 225 17.63 -6.17 1.99
CA LEU A 225 18.45 -5.85 3.17
C LEU A 225 18.68 -7.09 4.04
N LYS A 226 17.65 -7.90 4.32
CA LYS A 226 17.79 -9.14 5.10
C LYS A 226 18.76 -10.13 4.47
N ILE A 227 18.74 -10.26 3.14
CA ILE A 227 19.72 -11.08 2.41
C ILE A 227 21.13 -10.50 2.59
N LEU A 228 21.30 -9.18 2.41
CA LEU A 228 22.60 -8.52 2.56
C LEU A 228 23.17 -8.70 3.98
N HIS A 229 22.35 -8.51 5.02
CA HIS A 229 22.73 -8.80 6.41
C HIS A 229 23.23 -10.23 6.57
N HIS A 230 22.46 -11.20 6.07
CA HIS A 230 22.82 -12.61 6.22
C HIS A 230 24.15 -12.96 5.52
N VAL A 231 24.39 -12.42 4.32
CA VAL A 231 25.65 -12.66 3.58
C VAL A 231 26.83 -12.01 4.30
N LEU A 232 26.66 -10.82 4.88
CA LEU A 232 27.72 -10.15 5.64
C LEU A 232 28.02 -10.86 6.97
N GLU A 233 27.01 -11.25 7.74
CA GLU A 233 27.22 -11.94 9.02
C GLU A 233 27.85 -13.33 8.84
N ASN A 234 27.60 -13.99 7.71
CA ASN A 234 28.14 -15.32 7.40
C ASN A 234 29.22 -15.24 6.31
N PHE A 235 29.93 -14.12 6.20
CA PHE A 235 30.87 -13.85 5.12
C PHE A 235 31.90 -14.98 4.91
N GLU A 236 32.47 -15.50 6.00
CA GLU A 236 33.46 -16.58 5.94
C GLU A 236 32.89 -17.88 5.35
N LEU A 237 31.63 -18.22 5.68
CA LEU A 237 30.94 -19.39 5.12
C LEU A 237 30.76 -19.24 3.61
N TYR A 238 30.34 -18.06 3.15
CA TYR A 238 30.16 -17.78 1.72
C TYR A 238 31.49 -17.75 0.97
N LYS A 239 32.56 -17.25 1.60
CA LYS A 239 33.92 -17.28 1.05
C LYS A 239 34.39 -18.72 0.83
N GLN A 240 34.23 -19.59 1.84
CA GLN A 240 34.59 -21.01 1.75
C GLN A 240 33.75 -21.79 0.72
N ASN A 241 32.47 -21.46 0.60
CA ASN A 241 31.60 -22.09 -0.40
C ASN A 241 32.02 -21.71 -1.83
N MET A 242 32.37 -20.45 -2.09
CA MET A 242 32.88 -20.01 -3.40
C MET A 242 34.23 -20.66 -3.75
N LEU A 243 35.13 -20.79 -2.77
CA LEU A 243 36.39 -21.52 -2.91
C LEU A 243 36.17 -22.98 -3.38
N LYS A 244 35.17 -23.67 -2.82
CA LYS A 244 34.89 -25.09 -3.12
C LYS A 244 34.21 -25.30 -4.48
N MET A 245 33.33 -24.38 -4.91
CA MET A 245 32.46 -24.57 -6.07
C MET A 245 32.99 -23.98 -7.38
N GLU A 246 33.46 -22.72 -7.36
CA GLU A 246 33.70 -21.95 -8.60
C GLU A 246 35.18 -21.64 -8.86
N TYR A 247 36.01 -21.59 -7.82
CA TYR A 247 37.37 -21.03 -7.93
C TYR A 247 38.43 -21.86 -7.20
N ARG A 248 38.40 -23.19 -7.39
CA ARG A 248 39.29 -24.17 -6.72
C ARG A 248 40.80 -23.87 -6.88
N GLN A 249 41.20 -22.94 -7.74
CA GLN A 249 42.58 -22.52 -8.04
C GLN A 249 42.88 -21.03 -7.77
N ARG A 250 41.95 -20.22 -7.23
CA ARG A 250 42.24 -18.81 -6.90
C ARG A 250 42.62 -18.64 -5.44
N ASN A 251 43.48 -17.64 -5.18
CA ASN A 251 43.84 -17.21 -3.83
C ASN A 251 42.61 -16.77 -3.03
N ASP A 252 42.60 -17.10 -1.73
CA ASP A 252 41.54 -16.76 -0.78
C ASP A 252 41.22 -15.25 -0.79
N GLU A 253 42.26 -14.42 -0.85
CA GLU A 253 42.15 -12.96 -0.88
C GLU A 253 41.34 -12.44 -2.09
N VAL A 254 41.50 -13.07 -3.26
CA VAL A 254 40.80 -12.67 -4.49
C VAL A 254 39.31 -13.00 -4.37
N ILE A 255 38.98 -14.12 -3.73
CA ILE A 255 37.58 -14.53 -3.52
C ILE A 255 36.91 -13.65 -2.47
N ALA A 256 37.61 -13.32 -1.37
CA ALA A 256 37.15 -12.35 -0.39
C ALA A 256 36.85 -11.00 -1.05
N PHE A 257 37.72 -10.51 -1.94
CA PHE A 257 37.50 -9.28 -2.70
C PHE A 257 36.26 -9.36 -3.59
N ILE A 258 36.09 -10.43 -4.37
CA ILE A 258 34.93 -10.62 -5.25
C ILE A 258 33.63 -10.68 -4.45
N LEU A 259 33.61 -11.42 -3.35
CA LEU A 259 32.44 -11.56 -2.48
C LEU A 259 32.09 -10.22 -1.83
N PHE A 260 33.07 -9.51 -1.28
CA PHE A 260 32.81 -8.21 -0.66
C PHE A 260 32.33 -7.18 -1.68
N ARG A 261 32.93 -7.15 -2.88
CA ARG A 261 32.45 -6.32 -4.00
C ARG A 261 31.00 -6.63 -4.37
N LYS A 262 30.60 -7.91 -4.32
CA LYS A 262 29.20 -8.31 -4.53
C LYS A 262 28.28 -7.75 -3.44
N CYS A 263 28.69 -7.80 -2.16
CA CYS A 263 27.95 -7.17 -1.06
C CYS A 263 27.80 -5.66 -1.24
N VAL A 264 28.87 -4.97 -1.65
CA VAL A 264 28.85 -3.53 -1.94
C VAL A 264 27.88 -3.22 -3.08
N ASN A 265 27.90 -4.01 -4.17
CA ASN A 265 26.96 -3.84 -5.29
C ASN A 265 25.52 -4.05 -4.83
N MET A 266 25.24 -5.11 -4.06
CA MET A 266 23.91 -5.36 -3.48
C MET A 266 23.44 -4.17 -2.62
N HIS A 267 24.31 -3.60 -1.80
CA HIS A 267 23.99 -2.42 -1.00
C HIS A 267 23.67 -1.20 -1.88
N GLN A 268 24.50 -0.94 -2.90
CA GLN A 268 24.26 0.16 -3.85
C GLN A 268 22.95 0.00 -4.62
N ASP A 269 22.60 -1.23 -5.00
CA ASP A 269 21.36 -1.53 -5.70
C ASP A 269 20.13 -1.29 -4.81
N VAL A 270 20.22 -1.64 -3.52
CA VAL A 270 19.17 -1.30 -2.55
C VAL A 270 19.07 0.22 -2.33
N ILE A 271 20.19 0.93 -2.21
CA ILE A 271 20.20 2.40 -2.09
C ILE A 271 19.52 3.04 -3.32
N LYS A 272 19.89 2.60 -4.53
CA LYS A 272 19.26 3.07 -5.78
C LYS A 272 17.77 2.77 -5.80
N TYR A 273 17.37 1.57 -5.38
CA TYR A 273 15.96 1.19 -5.30
C TYR A 273 15.16 2.09 -4.37
N VAL A 274 15.63 2.33 -3.15
CA VAL A 274 14.95 3.20 -2.17
C VAL A 274 14.89 4.66 -2.66
N ASN A 275 15.96 5.15 -3.30
CA ASN A 275 15.96 6.49 -3.90
C ASN A 275 14.98 6.61 -5.06
N ASN A 276 14.90 5.60 -5.93
CA ASN A 276 13.93 5.55 -7.02
C ASN A 276 12.49 5.47 -6.49
N PHE A 277 12.26 4.70 -5.43
CA PHE A 277 10.97 4.66 -4.73
C PHE A 277 10.59 6.05 -4.22
N ASN A 278 11.50 6.75 -3.52
CA ASN A 278 11.25 8.10 -3.00
C ASN A 278 10.96 9.11 -4.12
N ASN A 279 11.71 9.09 -5.23
CA ASN A 279 11.47 9.99 -6.36
C ASN A 279 10.13 9.72 -7.06
N SER A 280 9.69 8.45 -7.05
CA SER A 280 8.43 8.04 -7.67
C SER A 280 7.22 8.32 -6.79
N MET A 281 7.32 8.02 -5.50
CA MET A 281 6.18 7.87 -4.58
C MET A 281 6.11 8.92 -3.46
N SER A 282 7.15 9.73 -3.22
CA SER A 282 7.16 10.66 -2.08
C SER A 282 5.98 11.62 -2.06
N MET A 283 5.66 12.28 -3.18
CA MET A 283 4.50 13.17 -3.28
C MET A 283 3.19 12.42 -3.12
N PHE A 284 3.12 11.19 -3.65
CA PHE A 284 1.96 10.33 -3.46
C PHE A 284 1.74 10.00 -1.97
N MET A 285 2.80 9.69 -1.22
CA MET A 285 2.72 9.40 0.22
C MET A 285 2.19 10.58 1.04
N VAL A 286 2.42 11.83 0.60
CA VAL A 286 1.82 13.02 1.24
C VAL A 286 0.32 13.03 1.09
N TYR A 287 -0.17 12.76 -0.12
CA TYR A 287 -1.61 12.71 -0.37
C TYR A 287 -2.28 11.56 0.39
N ASP A 288 -1.65 10.39 0.43
CA ASP A 288 -2.12 9.26 1.23
C ASP A 288 -2.16 9.59 2.74
N PHE A 289 -1.13 10.26 3.25
CA PHE A 289 -1.08 10.74 4.64
C PHE A 289 -2.24 11.70 4.97
N LEU A 290 -2.50 12.70 4.11
CA LEU A 290 -3.57 13.67 4.35
C LEU A 290 -4.95 13.01 4.26
N GLN A 291 -5.17 12.17 3.24
CA GLN A 291 -6.43 11.46 3.05
C GLN A 291 -6.72 10.52 4.22
N THR A 292 -5.74 9.76 4.69
CA THR A 292 -5.93 8.81 5.81
C THR A 292 -6.20 9.55 7.12
N SER A 293 -5.57 10.69 7.38
CA SER A 293 -5.87 11.52 8.56
C SER A 293 -7.30 12.07 8.53
N LEU A 294 -7.76 12.57 7.38
CA LEU A 294 -9.14 13.05 7.23
C LEU A 294 -10.14 11.90 7.41
N GLN A 295 -9.87 10.75 6.78
CA GLN A 295 -10.72 9.57 6.85
C GLN A 295 -10.87 9.04 8.28
N LEU A 296 -9.76 8.90 9.03
CA LEU A 296 -9.79 8.52 10.45
C LEU A 296 -10.61 9.50 11.28
N THR A 297 -10.44 10.80 11.05
CA THR A 297 -11.21 11.83 11.75
C THR A 297 -12.71 11.68 11.48
N THR A 298 -13.12 11.50 10.22
CA THR A 298 -14.53 11.32 9.86
C THR A 298 -15.17 10.11 10.54
N ILE A 299 -14.47 8.96 10.57
CA ILE A 299 -14.99 7.73 11.20
C ILE A 299 -15.18 7.93 12.70
N ILE A 300 -14.20 8.53 13.37
CA ILE A 300 -14.26 8.72 14.82
C ILE A 300 -15.35 9.74 15.18
N VAL A 301 -15.49 10.82 14.42
CA VAL A 301 -16.56 11.81 14.63
C VAL A 301 -17.93 11.16 14.45
N GLN A 302 -18.12 10.34 13.41
CA GLN A 302 -19.39 9.61 13.20
C GLN A 302 -19.68 8.62 14.33
N PHE A 303 -18.65 8.03 14.93
CA PHE A 303 -18.79 7.12 16.06
C PHE A 303 -19.22 7.84 17.34
N ILE A 304 -18.74 9.08 17.57
CA ILE A 304 -18.99 9.83 18.82
C ILE A 304 -20.26 10.69 18.73
N MET A 305 -20.51 11.33 17.59
CA MET A 305 -21.51 12.39 17.46
C MET A 305 -22.94 11.91 17.33
N ILE A 306 -23.17 10.63 17.05
CA ILE A 306 -24.51 10.09 16.86
C ILE A 306 -24.93 9.38 18.16
N PRO A 307 -25.64 10.06 19.08
CA PRO A 307 -26.25 9.41 20.23
C PRO A 307 -27.26 8.37 19.74
N ASP A 308 -27.36 7.24 20.44
CA ASP A 308 -28.26 6.12 20.14
C ASP A 308 -28.01 5.39 18.81
N LEU A 309 -26.74 5.31 18.39
CA LEU A 309 -26.35 4.51 17.24
C LEU A 309 -26.68 3.02 17.48
N ASP A 310 -27.39 2.39 16.54
CA ASP A 310 -27.70 0.96 16.62
C ASP A 310 -26.42 0.11 16.73
N ARG A 311 -26.47 -0.96 17.53
CA ARG A 311 -25.30 -1.81 17.85
C ARG A 311 -24.60 -2.32 16.59
N GLN A 312 -25.36 -2.58 15.53
CA GLN A 312 -24.83 -3.06 14.25
C GLN A 312 -24.05 -1.95 13.51
N THR A 313 -24.52 -0.72 13.56
CA THR A 313 -23.84 0.44 12.95
C THR A 313 -22.60 0.83 13.75
N GLN A 314 -22.63 0.70 15.08
CA GLN A 314 -21.43 0.83 15.93
C GLN A 314 -20.37 -0.21 15.56
N GLY A 315 -20.78 -1.48 15.44
CA GLY A 315 -19.90 -2.57 15.01
C GLY A 315 -19.25 -2.30 13.66
N TYR A 316 -20.01 -1.77 12.68
CA TYR A 316 -19.48 -1.38 11.38
C TYR A 316 -18.33 -0.36 11.46
N PHE A 317 -18.50 0.72 12.22
CA PHE A 317 -17.46 1.74 12.37
C PHE A 317 -16.21 1.22 13.07
N VAL A 318 -16.38 0.40 14.11
CA VAL A 318 -15.26 -0.24 14.83
C VAL A 318 -14.49 -1.17 13.90
N CYS A 319 -15.17 -2.03 13.15
CA CYS A 319 -14.52 -2.92 12.19
C CYS A 319 -13.80 -2.14 11.08
N PHE A 320 -14.42 -1.07 10.56
CA PHE A 320 -13.80 -0.20 9.57
C PHE A 320 -12.51 0.43 10.09
N LEU A 321 -12.55 0.97 11.32
CA LEU A 321 -11.40 1.56 11.99
C LEU A 321 -10.26 0.55 12.20
N ILE A 322 -10.58 -0.68 12.62
CA ILE A 322 -9.57 -1.74 12.79
C ILE A 322 -8.86 -2.05 11.47
N VAL A 323 -9.62 -2.17 10.37
CA VAL A 323 -9.04 -2.48 9.06
C VAL A 323 -8.14 -1.35 8.54
N GLU A 324 -8.55 -0.09 8.70
CA GLU A 324 -7.72 1.06 8.32
C GLU A 324 -6.47 1.21 9.21
N LEU A 325 -6.59 0.98 10.52
CA LEU A 325 -5.43 0.98 11.42
C LEU A 325 -4.44 -0.13 11.05
N TYR A 326 -4.93 -1.32 10.71
CA TYR A 326 -4.08 -2.43 10.28
C TYR A 326 -3.38 -2.11 8.95
N ARG A 327 -4.08 -1.51 7.98
CA ARG A 327 -3.49 -1.03 6.72
C ARG A 327 -2.33 -0.05 6.98
N LEU A 328 -2.56 0.97 7.81
CA LEU A 328 -1.53 1.95 8.18
C LEU A 328 -0.37 1.28 8.90
N LEU A 329 -0.66 0.44 9.90
CA LEU A 329 0.37 -0.26 10.67
C LEU A 329 1.29 -1.08 9.75
N LEU A 330 0.75 -1.85 8.81
CA LEU A 330 1.55 -2.62 7.85
C LEU A 330 2.48 -1.73 7.05
N LEU A 331 1.97 -0.65 6.47
CA LEU A 331 2.74 0.24 5.60
C LEU A 331 3.90 0.90 6.38
N TYR A 332 3.61 1.47 7.54
CA TYR A 332 4.58 2.18 8.36
C TYR A 332 5.56 1.24 9.08
N TYR A 333 5.13 0.03 9.45
CA TYR A 333 5.99 -0.98 10.04
C TYR A 333 7.09 -1.41 9.07
N TYR A 334 6.75 -1.79 7.84
CA TYR A 334 7.77 -2.22 6.87
C TYR A 334 8.65 -1.07 6.40
N ALA A 335 8.11 0.15 6.29
CA ALA A 335 8.92 1.33 6.03
C ALA A 335 9.95 1.59 7.15
N ASN A 336 9.52 1.43 8.41
CA ASN A 336 10.39 1.57 9.58
C ASN A 336 11.44 0.44 9.66
N GLU A 337 11.07 -0.79 9.29
CA GLU A 337 11.97 -1.93 9.24
C GLU A 337 13.13 -1.70 8.25
N ILE A 338 12.89 -1.03 7.11
CA ILE A 338 13.97 -0.63 6.18
C ILE A 338 14.98 0.27 6.88
N CYS A 339 14.50 1.23 7.68
CA CYS A 339 15.34 2.14 8.45
C CYS A 339 16.20 1.38 9.47
N ILE A 340 15.58 0.50 10.27
CA ILE A 340 16.26 -0.28 11.31
C ILE A 340 17.32 -1.21 10.69
N LEU A 341 16.98 -1.91 9.62
CA LEU A 341 17.93 -2.78 8.91
C LEU A 341 19.10 -1.96 8.35
N SER A 342 18.81 -0.81 7.73
CA SER A 342 19.87 0.06 7.22
C SER A 342 20.79 0.57 8.33
N GLU A 343 20.26 0.92 9.50
CA GLU A 343 21.05 1.41 10.65
C GLU A 343 21.90 0.31 11.30
N SER A 344 21.41 -0.94 11.30
CA SER A 344 22.11 -2.08 11.88
C SER A 344 23.12 -2.74 10.91
N LEU A 345 23.13 -2.35 9.63
CA LEU A 345 24.03 -2.91 8.63
C LEU A 345 25.53 -2.83 8.99
N PRO A 346 26.05 -1.73 9.59
CA PRO A 346 27.44 -1.68 10.07
C PRO A 346 27.79 -2.77 11.08
N LEU A 347 26.85 -3.17 11.94
CA LEU A 347 27.05 -4.23 12.92
C LEU A 347 27.22 -5.59 12.23
N SER A 348 26.47 -5.85 11.16
CA SER A 348 26.62 -7.06 10.37
C SER A 348 27.94 -7.10 9.60
N ILE A 349 28.43 -5.95 9.11
CA ILE A 349 29.80 -5.85 8.56
C ILE A 349 30.82 -6.11 9.67
N TRP A 350 30.62 -5.57 10.88
CA TRP A 350 31.52 -5.80 12.00
C TRP A 350 31.67 -7.29 12.34
N LYS A 351 30.56 -8.05 12.32
CA LYS A 351 30.54 -9.51 12.53
C LYS A 351 31.19 -10.34 11.41
N SER A 352 31.57 -9.72 10.29
CA SER A 352 32.10 -10.44 9.12
C SER A 352 33.60 -10.76 9.20
N ASN A 353 34.25 -10.54 10.35
CA ASN A 353 35.71 -10.59 10.54
C ASN A 353 36.48 -9.82 9.45
N TRP A 354 35.95 -8.66 9.03
CA TRP A 354 36.49 -7.85 7.94
C TRP A 354 37.94 -7.39 8.19
N TYR A 355 38.36 -7.29 9.45
CA TYR A 355 39.70 -6.88 9.87
C TYR A 355 40.77 -7.96 9.61
N GLU A 356 40.38 -9.22 9.43
CA GLU A 356 41.28 -10.33 9.08
C GLU A 356 41.44 -10.49 7.57
N GLN A 357 40.63 -9.75 6.78
CA GLN A 357 40.65 -9.81 5.33
C GLN A 357 41.74 -8.91 4.73
N SER A 358 41.96 -9.02 3.43
CA SER A 358 42.93 -8.20 2.70
C SER A 358 42.69 -6.69 2.88
N VAL A 359 43.76 -5.90 2.74
CA VAL A 359 43.72 -4.43 2.92
C VAL A 359 42.67 -3.77 2.01
N GLU A 360 42.44 -4.32 0.81
CA GLU A 360 41.41 -3.82 -0.11
C GLU A 360 40.00 -4.04 0.43
N VAL A 361 39.70 -5.23 0.97
CA VAL A 361 38.41 -5.56 1.59
C VAL A 361 38.19 -4.69 2.82
N GLN A 362 39.22 -4.48 3.65
CA GLN A 362 39.14 -3.58 4.80
C GLN A 362 38.77 -2.15 4.40
N LYS A 363 39.36 -1.62 3.31
CA LYS A 363 39.02 -0.30 2.78
C LYS A 363 37.58 -0.24 2.31
N MET A 364 37.12 -1.24 1.55
CA MET A 364 35.72 -1.32 1.10
C MET A 364 34.75 -1.41 2.28
N ALA A 365 35.06 -2.21 3.31
CA ALA A 365 34.23 -2.36 4.51
C ALA A 365 34.09 -1.05 5.26
N LYS A 366 35.20 -0.33 5.49
CA LYS A 366 35.18 1.00 6.13
C LYS A 366 34.33 1.99 5.34
N LEU A 367 34.47 2.04 4.01
CA LEU A 367 33.66 2.92 3.15
C LEU A 367 32.17 2.56 3.21
N MET A 368 31.85 1.26 3.19
CA MET A 368 30.47 0.79 3.31
C MET A 368 29.88 1.18 4.67
N MET A 369 30.60 0.95 5.78
CA MET A 369 30.18 1.37 7.13
C MET A 369 29.96 2.88 7.22
N LEU A 370 30.83 3.70 6.60
CA LEU A 370 30.67 5.15 6.58
C LEU A 370 29.39 5.56 5.83
N ASN A 371 29.11 4.94 4.68
CA ASN A 371 27.89 5.21 3.92
C ASN A 371 26.62 4.79 4.68
N CYS A 372 26.67 3.71 5.45
CA CYS A 372 25.55 3.24 6.27
C CYS A 372 25.17 4.22 7.41
N LYS A 373 26.02 5.20 7.76
CA LYS A 373 25.66 6.26 8.72
C LYS A 373 24.49 7.11 8.25
N ILE A 374 24.21 7.12 6.94
CA ILE A 374 23.03 7.75 6.36
C ILE A 374 21.99 6.64 6.15
N PRO A 375 21.00 6.52 7.06
CA PRO A 375 20.04 5.42 6.98
C PRO A 375 19.08 5.58 5.81
N LEU A 376 18.74 4.45 5.19
CA LEU A 376 17.72 4.37 4.15
C LEU A 376 16.33 4.61 4.75
N LYS A 377 15.69 5.70 4.33
CA LYS A 377 14.37 6.12 4.82
C LYS A 377 13.43 6.41 3.65
N LEU A 378 12.18 5.98 3.77
CA LEU A 378 11.12 6.33 2.82
C LEU A 378 10.54 7.70 3.20
N LYS A 379 10.36 8.58 2.21
CA LYS A 379 9.96 9.99 2.42
C LYS A 379 8.46 10.20 2.23
N ILE A 380 7.86 11.02 3.08
CA ILE A 380 6.51 11.58 2.93
C ILE A 380 6.65 13.01 2.41
N GLY A 381 7.02 13.14 1.13
CA GLY A 381 7.33 14.42 0.49
C GLY A 381 8.22 15.33 1.37
N PRO A 382 7.84 16.61 1.60
CA PRO A 382 8.58 17.52 2.47
C PRO A 382 8.25 17.36 3.96
N PHE A 383 7.23 16.56 4.33
CA PHE A 383 6.71 16.49 5.71
C PHE A 383 7.52 15.57 6.63
N GLY A 384 8.36 14.69 6.08
CA GLY A 384 9.25 13.84 6.86
C GLY A 384 9.44 12.44 6.28
N TYR A 385 9.60 11.46 7.17
CA TYR A 385 9.89 10.07 6.82
C TYR A 385 8.79 9.12 7.31
N MET A 386 8.60 8.00 6.61
CA MET A 386 7.68 6.95 7.01
C MET A 386 8.30 6.11 8.13
N THR A 387 7.91 6.40 9.37
CA THR A 387 8.34 5.69 10.58
C THR A 387 7.14 5.37 11.47
N LEU A 388 7.31 4.48 12.44
CA LEU A 388 6.26 4.25 13.45
C LEU A 388 5.94 5.52 14.26
N GLY A 389 6.89 6.44 14.39
CA GLY A 389 6.65 7.77 14.97
C GLY A 389 5.68 8.61 14.15
N SER A 390 5.80 8.58 12.81
CA SER A 390 4.87 9.24 11.90
C SER A 390 3.47 8.62 11.94
N PHE A 391 3.37 7.29 12.10
CA PHE A 391 2.09 6.63 12.35
C PHE A 391 1.41 7.14 13.63
N ILE A 392 2.15 7.25 14.74
CA ILE A 392 1.64 7.84 15.99
C ILE A 392 1.24 9.31 15.78
N ALA A 393 1.99 10.06 14.97
CA ALA A 393 1.66 11.44 14.65
C ALA A 393 0.31 11.57 13.91
N ILE A 394 -0.01 10.65 12.98
CA ILE A 394 -1.33 10.59 12.32
C ILE A 394 -2.44 10.38 13.34
N LEU A 395 -2.25 9.46 14.28
CA LEU A 395 -3.24 9.17 15.32
C LEU A 395 -3.47 10.38 16.23
N LYS A 396 -2.38 11.04 16.66
CA LYS A 396 -2.45 12.27 17.47
C LYS A 396 -3.14 13.41 16.72
N ALA A 397 -2.84 13.58 15.43
CA ALA A 397 -3.48 14.60 14.59
C ALA A 397 -4.99 14.33 14.47
N SER A 398 -5.36 13.07 14.17
CA SER A 398 -6.77 12.65 14.05
C SER A 398 -7.53 12.85 15.37
N TYR A 399 -6.90 12.53 16.51
CA TYR A 399 -7.46 12.81 17.85
C TYR A 399 -7.63 14.31 18.11
N SER A 400 -6.65 15.14 17.72
CA SER A 400 -6.72 16.59 17.91
C SER A 400 -7.84 17.22 17.07
N TYR A 401 -7.99 16.81 15.81
CA TYR A 401 -9.10 17.24 14.96
C TYR A 401 -10.46 16.80 15.51
N MET A 402 -10.53 15.59 16.05
CA MET A 402 -11.74 15.09 16.70
C MET A 402 -12.11 15.94 17.92
N MET A 403 -11.16 16.22 18.83
CA MET A 403 -11.42 17.06 20.00
C MET A 403 -11.86 18.48 19.63
N LEU A 404 -11.30 19.04 18.55
CA LEU A 404 -11.72 20.33 18.03
C LEU A 404 -13.18 20.30 17.58
N ILE A 405 -13.57 19.30 16.77
CA ILE A 405 -14.95 19.14 16.31
C ILE A 405 -15.90 18.90 17.49
N TYR A 406 -15.47 18.11 18.49
CA TYR A 406 -16.22 17.88 19.71
C TYR A 406 -16.51 19.17 20.48
N ASN A 407 -15.48 19.98 20.70
CA ASN A 407 -15.61 21.24 21.42
C ASN A 407 -16.46 22.28 20.67
N VAL A 408 -16.36 22.34 19.34
CA VAL A 408 -17.20 23.25 18.54
C VAL A 408 -18.68 22.86 18.63
N ASN A 409 -18.99 21.56 18.58
CA ASN A 409 -20.36 21.09 18.70
C ASN A 409 -20.93 21.33 20.10
N SER A 410 -20.16 21.08 21.17
CA SER A 410 -20.61 21.34 22.54
C SER A 410 -20.86 22.83 22.81
N LEU A 411 -20.05 23.71 22.22
CA LEU A 411 -20.28 25.15 22.27
C LEU A 411 -21.56 25.56 21.53
N SER A 412 -21.87 24.96 20.37
CA SER A 412 -23.11 25.25 19.63
C SER A 412 -24.38 24.75 20.34
N GLN A 413 -24.27 23.74 21.20
CA GLN A 413 -25.40 23.25 22.01
C GLN A 413 -25.61 24.09 23.29
N ALA A 414 -24.62 24.88 23.69
CA ALA A 414 -24.68 25.76 24.86
C ALA A 414 -25.13 27.20 24.54
N SER A 415 -25.11 27.58 23.25
CA SER A 415 -25.64 28.85 22.71
C SER A 415 -27.05 28.67 22.16
#